data_AF-A0A973DL61-F1
#
_entry.id   AF-A0A973DL61-F1
#
_cell.length_a   1.000
_cell.length_b   1.000
_cell.length_c   1.000
_cell.angle_alpha   90.00
_cell.angle_beta   90.00
_cell.angle_gamma   90.00
#
_symmetry.space_group_name_H-M   'P 1'
#
loop_
_entity.id
_entity.type
_entity.pdbx_description
1 polymer ?
#
loop_
_entity_poly.entity_id
_entity_poly.type
_entity_poly.pdbx_seq_one_letter_code
_entity_poly.pdbx_strand_id
1 'polypeptide(L)' 'MSKLKLNGVGKYNIKYRVKAPNLMLHMDKETAPKKWCTPFIITWDLTYLGVGKKGGY' A
#
# COMPACT_ATOMS: atom_id res chain seq x y z
N MET A 1 -9.38 -1.33 8.34
CA MET A 1 -9.57 -1.39 6.86
C MET A 1 -10.49 -0.24 6.46
N SER A 2 -9.95 0.81 5.83
CA SER A 2 -10.73 2.00 5.45
C SER A 2 -11.41 1.79 4.10
N LYS A 3 -12.73 2.04 4.02
CA LYS A 3 -13.48 2.02 2.77
C LYS A 3 -13.26 3.34 2.03
N LEU A 4 -12.66 3.29 0.84
CA LEU A 4 -12.42 4.46 0.00
C LEU A 4 -13.60 4.65 -0.97
N LYS A 5 -14.14 5.87 -1.05
CA LYS A 5 -15.06 6.28 -2.12
C LYS A 5 -14.26 7.01 -3.19
N LEU A 6 -14.40 6.57 -4.44
CA LEU A 6 -13.75 7.21 -5.59
C LEU A 6 -14.71 8.22 -6.24
N ASN A 7 -14.16 9.28 -6.85
CA ASN A 7 -14.93 10.36 -7.48
C ASN A 7 -15.37 10.00 -8.92
N GLY A 8 -15.81 8.75 -9.12
CA GLY A 8 -16.24 8.25 -10.43
C GLY A 8 -15.11 7.68 -11.29
N VAL A 9 -15.44 7.41 -12.56
CA VAL A 9 -14.52 6.83 -13.56
C VAL A 9 -13.39 7.82 -13.86
N GLY A 10 -12.16 7.34 -13.91
CA GLY A 10 -11.02 8.21 -14.22
C GLY A 10 -9.66 7.56 -14.02
N LYS A 11 -8.61 8.33 -14.34
CA LYS A 11 -7.22 7.96 -14.03
C LYS A 11 -6.86 8.47 -12.64
N TYR A 12 -6.33 7.58 -11.82
CA TYR A 12 -5.93 7.85 -10.44
C TYR A 12 -4.44 7.54 -10.26
N ASN A 13 -3.71 8.48 -9.68
CA ASN A 13 -2.36 8.23 -9.20
C ASN A 13 -2.42 7.85 -7.72
N ILE A 14 -2.13 6.59 -7.43
CA ILE A 14 -2.17 6.03 -6.07
C ILE A 14 -0.76 6.09 -5.50
N LYS A 15 -0.61 6.72 -4.33
CA LYS A 15 0.66 6.81 -3.61
C LYS A 15 0.54 6.10 -2.26
N TYR A 16 1.30 5.03 -2.08
CA TYR A 16 1.43 4.38 -0.77
C TYR A 16 2.70 4.84 -0.10
N ARG A 17 2.55 5.45 1.08
CA ARG A 17 3.69 5.81 1.94
C ARG A 17 3.94 4.68 2.92
N VAL A 18 4.98 3.89 2.66
CA VAL A 18 5.38 2.79 3.53
C VAL A 18 6.40 3.31 4.53
N LYS A 19 6.15 3.04 5.81
CA LYS A 19 7.06 3.35 6.90
C LYS A 19 7.30 2.08 7.72
N ALA A 20 8.50 1.96 8.26
CA ALA A 20 8.78 0.93 9.25
C ALA A 20 7.83 1.05 10.45
N PRO A 21 7.42 -0.08 11.04
CA PRO A 21 6.69 -0.06 12.30
C PRO A 21 7.59 0.46 13.43
N ASN A 22 6.98 1.08 14.44
CA ASN A 22 7.69 1.50 15.65
C ASN A 22 7.84 0.32 16.61
N LEU A 23 8.54 -0.73 16.17
CA LEU A 23 8.76 -1.96 16.92
C LEU A 23 10.26 -2.24 17.04
N MET A 24 10.66 -2.72 18.23
CA MET A 24 12.02 -3.18 18.46
C MET A 24 12.26 -4.47 17.68
N LEU A 25 13.38 -4.53 16.96
CA LEU A 25 13.88 -5.76 16.38
C LEU A 25 14.51 -6.59 17.50
N HIS A 26 14.27 -7.91 17.49
CA HIS A 26 15.00 -8.82 18.37
C HIS A 26 16.50 -8.72 18.03
N MET A 27 17.36 -8.41 19.00
CA MET A 27 18.79 -8.20 18.78
C MET A 27 19.64 -9.40 19.20
N ASP A 28 19.10 -10.62 19.11
CA ASP A 28 19.93 -11.81 19.28
C ASP A 28 20.89 -11.95 18.08
N LYS A 29 22.14 -12.29 18.36
CA LYS A 29 23.25 -12.28 17.40
C LYS A 29 23.08 -13.32 16.27
N GLU A 30 22.29 -14.37 16.50
CA GLU A 30 22.03 -15.43 15.51
C GLU A 30 20.86 -15.09 14.57
N THR A 31 19.97 -14.18 14.97
CA THR A 31 18.74 -13.85 14.20
C THR A 31 18.49 -12.36 14.00
N ALA A 32 19.48 -11.51 14.31
CA ALA A 32 19.37 -10.05 14.22
C ALA A 32 18.81 -9.63 12.85
N PRO A 33 17.59 -9.06 12.80
CA PRO A 33 17.01 -8.63 11.55
C PRO A 33 17.84 -7.50 10.96
N LYS A 34 18.03 -7.52 9.64
CA LYS A 34 18.56 -6.36 8.92
C LYS A 34 17.70 -5.15 9.26
N LYS A 35 18.34 -3.99 9.50
CA LYS A 35 17.67 -2.73 9.89
C LYS A 35 16.37 -2.52 9.10
N TRP A 36 15.35 -2.00 9.79
CA TRP A 36 14.09 -1.60 9.15
C TRP A 36 14.33 -0.75 7.90
N CYS A 37 13.45 -0.90 6.91
CA CYS A 37 13.50 -0.08 5.71
C CYS A 37 13.28 1.41 6.03
N THR A 38 14.00 2.28 5.32
CA THR A 38 13.74 3.73 5.36
C THR A 38 12.38 4.02 4.74
N PRO A 39 11.61 5.00 5.24
CA PRO A 39 10.34 5.39 4.64
C PRO A 39 10.45 5.64 3.13
N PHE A 40 9.54 5.07 2.35
CA PHE A 40 9.52 5.22 0.90
C PHE A 40 8.10 5.33 0.36
N ILE A 41 7.99 5.78 -0.90
CA ILE A 41 6.71 5.95 -1.59
C ILE A 41 6.69 5.01 -2.78
N ILE A 42 5.62 4.25 -2.92
CA ILE A 42 5.32 3.50 -4.15
C ILE A 42 4.15 4.17 -4.84
N THR A 43 4.29 4.40 -6.14
CA THR A 43 3.27 5.06 -6.97
C THR A 43 2.76 4.13 -8.06
N TRP A 44 1.45 4.14 -8.28
CA TRP A 44 0.80 3.42 -9.37
C TRP A 44 -0.21 4.31 -10.09
N ASP A 45 -0.28 4.15 -11.41
CA ASP A 45 -1.31 4.77 -12.23
C ASP A 45 -2.41 3.74 -12.52
N LEU A 46 -3.61 4.00 -12.00
CA LEU A 46 -4.78 3.15 -12.14
C LEU A 46 -5.82 3.86 -12.99
N THR A 47 -6.28 3.22 -14.07
CA THR A 47 -7.51 3.64 -14.76
C THR A 47 -8.69 2.91 -14.12
N TYR A 48 -9.52 3.64 -13.37
CA TYR A 48 -10.69 3.10 -12.70
C TYR A 48 -11.94 3.31 -13.55
N LEU A 49 -12.61 2.21 -13.91
CA LEU A 49 -13.78 2.20 -14.79
C LEU A 49 -15.13 2.16 -14.04
N GLY A 50 -15.13 2.42 -12.73
CA GLY A 50 -16.33 2.39 -11.89
C GLY A 50 -16.51 1.08 -11.13
N VAL A 51 -17.49 1.03 -10.22
CA VAL A 51 -17.91 -0.21 -9.57
C VAL A 51 -18.82 -0.93 -10.56
N GLY A 52 -18.32 -1.99 -11.20
CA GLY A 52 -19.17 -2.91 -11.95
C GLY A 52 -20.14 -3.62 -10.99
N LYS A 53 -21.41 -3.78 -11.39
CA LYS A 53 -22.23 -4.87 -10.83
C LYS A 53 -21.57 -6.18 -11.28
N LYS A 54 -21.35 -7.12 -10.36
CA LYS A 54 -20.87 -8.48 -10.67
C LYS A 54 -21.75 -9.04 -11.80
N GLY A 55 -21.19 -9.24 -12.99
CA GLY A 55 -21.93 -9.82 -14.11
C GLY A 55 -21.17 -9.71 -15.43
N GLY A 56 -20.73 -10.86 -15.94
CA GLY A 56 -20.43 -11.04 -17.36
C GLY A 56 -18.97 -11.33 -17.74
N TYR A 57 -18.29 -12.26 -17.06
CA TYR A 57 -17.36 -13.22 -17.69
C TYR A 57 -17.15 -14.40 -16.73
#